data_AF-A0A4Y7U737-F1
#
_entry.id   AF-A0A4Y7U737-F1
#
_cell.length_a   1.000
_cell.length_b   1.000
_cell.length_c   1.000
_cell.angle_alpha   90.00
_cell.angle_beta   90.00
_cell.angle_gamma   90.00
#
_symmetry.space_group_name_H-M   'P 1'
#
loop_
_entity.id
_entity.type
_entity.pdbx_description
1 polymer ?
#
loop_
_entity_poly.entity_id
_entity_poly.type
_entity_poly.pdbx_seq_one_letter_code
_entity_poly.pdbx_strand_id
1 'polypeptide(L)'
;LGPSGSGKSFFTNHMVRSYYEQGTHIVLVDVGHSYKGLCDMVKGYYFTYDEKNPIRFNPFYISEGDTLDTEKKESIKTLLLALWKKDNETFNRSEYVALSNALQLYFEKLDSNLDLFPCFDTFYEFLKNDFVTILEGDKVKEKDFDVNNFLYVLRPYYKGGEFDYLLNATENLDLLKERFIVFELDNIKDHPILFPVVTIIIMEVFISKMRKLKGIRKM
;
A
#
# COMPACT_ATOMS: atom_id res chain seq x y z
N LEU A 1 -6.22 17.39 23.70
CA LEU A 1 -6.40 15.93 23.87
C LEU A 1 -7.40 15.71 24.99
N GLY A 2 -8.39 14.82 24.84
CA GLY A 2 -9.46 14.61 25.84
C GLY A 2 -9.95 13.16 25.84
N PRO A 3 -10.57 12.68 26.94
CA PRO A 3 -10.99 11.28 27.10
C PRO A 3 -12.15 10.89 26.18
N SER A 4 -12.45 9.59 26.03
CA SER A 4 -13.61 9.13 25.25
C SER A 4 -14.91 9.80 25.72
N GLY A 5 -15.81 10.11 24.78
CA GLY A 5 -17.07 10.81 25.08
C GLY A 5 -16.98 12.34 25.22
N SER A 6 -15.79 12.94 25.16
CA SER A 6 -15.61 14.40 25.34
C SER A 6 -16.01 15.28 24.13
N GLY A 7 -16.77 14.75 23.17
CA GLY A 7 -17.21 15.49 21.97
C GLY A 7 -16.14 15.75 20.89
N LYS A 8 -14.93 15.16 21.01
CA LYS A 8 -13.84 15.33 20.03
C LYS A 8 -14.27 14.95 18.61
N SER A 9 -14.82 13.75 18.43
CA SER A 9 -15.22 13.26 17.10
C SER A 9 -16.31 14.13 16.48
N PHE A 10 -17.23 14.68 17.29
CA PHE A 10 -18.26 15.61 16.81
C PHE A 10 -17.64 16.90 16.28
N PHE A 11 -16.77 17.55 17.07
CA PHE A 11 -16.07 18.75 16.65
C PHE A 11 -15.18 18.50 15.41
N THR A 12 -14.40 17.41 15.42
CA THR A 12 -13.53 17.06 14.29
C THR A 12 -14.33 16.77 13.03
N ASN A 13 -15.46 16.06 13.12
CA ASN A 13 -16.35 15.83 11.96
C ASN A 13 -16.80 17.16 11.32
N HIS A 14 -17.22 18.14 12.12
CA HIS A 14 -17.60 19.46 11.61
C HIS A 14 -16.43 20.20 10.94
N MET A 15 -15.26 20.17 11.56
CA MET A 15 -14.04 20.79 11.01
C MET A 15 -13.61 20.14 9.69
N VAL A 16 -13.54 18.81 9.68
CA VAL A 16 -13.21 17.98 8.51
C VAL A 16 -14.17 18.27 7.36
N ARG A 17 -15.49 18.27 7.62
CA ARG A 17 -16.49 18.58 6.61
C ARG A 17 -16.28 19.98 6.02
N SER A 18 -16.02 20.99 6.87
CA SER A 18 -15.78 22.36 6.43
C SER A 18 -14.56 22.46 5.50
N TYR A 19 -13.49 21.73 5.80
CA TYR A 19 -12.32 21.68 4.93
C TYR A 19 -12.59 20.95 3.61
N TYR A 20 -13.36 19.87 3.65
CA TYR A 20 -13.77 19.16 2.45
C TYR A 20 -14.61 20.06 1.52
N GLU A 21 -15.55 20.82 2.07
CA GLU A 21 -16.34 21.79 1.30
C GLU A 21 -15.46 22.88 0.64
N GLN A 22 -14.30 23.20 1.24
CA GLN A 22 -13.31 24.15 0.70
C GLN A 22 -12.35 23.54 -0.34
N GLY A 23 -12.57 22.31 -0.82
CA GLY A 23 -11.70 21.70 -1.81
C GLY A 23 -10.50 20.92 -1.22
N THR A 24 -10.40 20.80 0.11
CA THR A 24 -9.30 20.06 0.76
C THR A 24 -9.39 18.57 0.45
N HIS A 25 -8.23 17.92 0.26
CA HIS A 25 -8.13 16.46 0.29
C HIS A 25 -7.90 16.02 1.73
N ILE A 26 -8.68 15.04 2.17
CA ILE A 26 -8.70 14.59 3.56
C ILE A 26 -8.37 13.10 3.59
N VAL A 27 -7.38 12.76 4.42
CA VAL A 27 -7.06 11.37 4.78
C VAL A 27 -7.19 11.23 6.29
N LEU A 28 -8.15 10.43 6.74
CA LEU A 28 -8.37 10.17 8.16
C LEU A 28 -7.99 8.74 8.52
N VAL A 29 -7.38 8.59 9.69
CA VAL A 29 -7.23 7.32 10.37
C VAL A 29 -8.20 7.31 11.55
N ASP A 30 -9.06 6.31 11.61
CA ASP A 30 -10.14 6.20 12.58
C ASP A 30 -10.08 4.89 13.36
N VAL A 31 -10.56 4.95 14.60
CA VAL A 31 -10.76 3.81 15.48
C VAL A 31 -12.13 4.00 16.13
N GLY A 32 -13.07 3.12 15.81
CA GLY A 32 -14.44 3.13 16.35
C GLY A 32 -15.47 3.81 15.44
N HIS A 33 -15.27 3.79 14.12
CA HIS A 33 -16.27 4.18 13.11
C HIS A 33 -16.86 5.60 13.24
N SER A 34 -16.14 6.55 13.84
CA SER A 34 -16.58 7.92 14.09
C SER A 34 -16.83 8.75 12.82
N TYR A 35 -16.18 8.40 11.69
CA TYR A 35 -16.28 9.19 10.44
C TYR A 35 -17.04 8.47 9.32
N LYS A 36 -17.63 7.30 9.59
CA LYS A 36 -18.38 6.51 8.59
C LYS A 36 -19.50 7.32 7.93
N GLY A 37 -20.38 7.92 8.73
CA GLY A 37 -21.51 8.69 8.21
C GLY A 37 -21.10 9.91 7.37
N LEU A 38 -20.02 10.60 7.75
CA LEU A 38 -19.48 11.71 6.96
C LEU A 38 -18.88 11.22 5.64
N CYS A 39 -18.11 10.14 5.68
CA CYS A 39 -17.52 9.52 4.49
C CYS A 39 -18.60 9.12 3.48
N ASP A 40 -19.64 8.41 3.94
CA ASP A 40 -20.75 7.97 3.08
C ASP A 40 -21.51 9.18 2.51
N MET A 41 -21.74 10.24 3.31
CA MET A 41 -22.43 11.47 2.88
C MET A 41 -21.71 12.17 1.71
N VAL A 42 -20.37 12.23 1.76
CA VAL A 42 -19.57 12.88 0.70
C VAL A 42 -19.17 11.91 -0.41
N LYS A 43 -19.67 10.67 -0.37
CA LYS A 43 -19.27 9.58 -1.26
C LYS A 43 -17.76 9.39 -1.30
N GLY A 44 -17.13 9.53 -0.13
CA GLY A 44 -15.71 9.27 0.06
C GLY A 44 -15.41 7.77 0.08
N TYR A 45 -14.12 7.47 0.22
CA TYR A 45 -13.63 6.12 0.28
C TYR A 45 -13.43 5.66 1.73
N TYR A 46 -14.13 4.60 2.13
CA TYR A 46 -14.07 4.05 3.49
C TYR A 46 -13.38 2.68 3.48
N PHE A 47 -12.12 2.64 3.91
CA PHE A 47 -11.40 1.40 4.15
C PHE A 47 -11.76 0.86 5.52
N THR A 48 -12.21 -0.39 5.58
CA THR A 48 -12.44 -1.13 6.81
C THR A 48 -12.25 -2.60 6.54
N TYR A 49 -11.86 -3.35 7.56
CA TYR A 49 -11.75 -4.79 7.47
C TYR A 49 -13.04 -5.44 7.95
N ASP A 50 -13.70 -6.14 7.05
CA ASP A 50 -14.78 -7.09 7.34
C ASP A 50 -14.39 -8.41 6.68
N GLU A 51 -14.67 -9.56 7.32
CA GLU A 51 -14.41 -10.88 6.74
C GLU A 51 -15.06 -11.03 5.35
N LYS A 52 -16.20 -10.36 5.12
CA LYS A 52 -16.89 -10.35 3.83
C LYS A 52 -16.31 -9.35 2.83
N ASN A 53 -15.69 -8.28 3.33
CA ASN A 53 -15.15 -7.18 2.52
C ASN A 53 -13.76 -6.85 3.06
N PRO A 54 -12.74 -7.65 2.72
CA PRO A 54 -11.41 -7.43 3.23
C PRO A 54 -10.81 -6.15 2.61
N ILE A 55 -9.89 -5.52 3.34
CA ILE A 55 -9.16 -4.35 2.84
C ILE A 55 -8.26 -4.77 1.68
N ARG A 56 -8.35 -4.07 0.55
CA ARG A 56 -7.56 -4.34 -0.66
C ARG A 56 -6.85 -3.09 -1.13
N PHE A 57 -5.59 -3.24 -1.51
CA PHE A 57 -4.76 -2.21 -2.11
C PHE A 57 -4.01 -2.77 -3.30
N ASN A 58 -3.46 -1.89 -4.13
CA ASN A 58 -2.52 -2.29 -5.16
C ASN A 58 -1.35 -1.29 -5.21
N PRO A 59 -0.23 -1.60 -4.57
CA PRO A 59 0.93 -0.71 -4.55
C PRO A 59 1.71 -0.73 -5.86
N PHE A 60 1.50 -1.75 -6.72
CA PHE A 60 2.19 -1.90 -8.01
C PHE A 60 1.49 -1.16 -9.15
N TYR A 61 0.22 -0.79 -8.98
CA TYR A 61 -0.51 -0.01 -9.95
C TYR A 61 0.00 1.44 -10.00
N ILE A 62 0.22 1.93 -11.22
CA ILE A 62 0.57 3.31 -11.52
C ILE A 62 -0.59 3.89 -12.33
N SER A 63 -1.17 4.99 -11.84
CA SER A 63 -2.30 5.65 -12.51
C SER A 63 -1.92 6.15 -13.90
N GLU A 64 -2.89 6.20 -14.81
CA GLU A 64 -2.68 6.76 -16.15
C GLU A 64 -2.12 8.19 -16.09
N GLY A 65 -1.02 8.42 -16.83
CA GLY A 65 -0.31 9.69 -16.85
C GLY A 65 0.65 9.91 -15.68
N ASP A 66 0.77 8.96 -14.76
CA ASP A 66 1.78 8.93 -13.71
C ASP A 66 2.97 8.04 -14.12
N THR A 67 4.10 8.17 -13.42
CA THR A 67 5.30 7.38 -13.70
C THR A 67 5.83 6.72 -12.42
N LEU A 68 6.62 5.65 -12.59
CA LEU A 68 7.36 5.06 -11.48
C LEU A 68 8.46 6.03 -11.03
N ASP A 69 8.12 6.92 -10.11
CA ASP A 69 9.10 7.81 -9.49
C ASP A 69 9.91 7.09 -8.40
N THR A 70 11.03 7.70 -8.00
CA THR A 70 11.91 7.16 -6.96
C THR A 70 11.17 6.87 -5.67
N GLU A 71 10.21 7.70 -5.27
CA GLU A 71 9.51 7.50 -4.00
C GLU A 71 8.50 6.37 -4.05
N LYS A 72 7.77 6.22 -5.16
CA LYS A 72 6.87 5.08 -5.37
C LYS A 72 7.67 3.79 -5.31
N LYS A 73 8.82 3.74 -6.00
CA LYS A 73 9.74 2.60 -5.94
C LYS A 73 10.24 2.32 -4.51
N GLU A 74 10.60 3.36 -3.75
CA GLU A 74 10.99 3.23 -2.33
C GLU A 74 9.84 2.73 -1.45
N SER A 75 8.61 3.20 -1.69
CA SER A 75 7.43 2.77 -0.93
C SER A 75 7.11 1.29 -1.13
N ILE A 76 7.14 0.81 -2.38
CA ILE A 76 6.92 -0.60 -2.72
C ILE A 76 8.03 -1.45 -2.10
N LYS A 77 9.30 -1.01 -2.19
CA LYS A 77 10.41 -1.72 -1.58
C LYS A 77 10.31 -1.79 -0.05
N THR A 78 9.94 -0.68 0.60
CA THR A 78 9.73 -0.62 2.06
C THR A 78 8.61 -1.57 2.48
N LEU A 79 7.51 -1.60 1.71
CA LEU A 79 6.43 -2.54 1.90
C LEU A 79 6.91 -3.99 1.77
N LEU A 80 7.63 -4.34 0.69
CA LEU A 80 8.16 -5.69 0.48
C LEU A 80 9.12 -6.14 1.58
N LEU A 81 9.97 -5.23 2.08
CA LEU A 81 10.87 -5.50 3.19
C LEU A 81 10.09 -5.74 4.50
N ALA A 82 9.07 -4.95 4.79
CA ALA A 82 8.23 -5.13 5.97
C ALA A 82 7.39 -6.42 5.91
N LEU A 83 7.01 -6.87 4.71
CA LEU A 83 6.32 -8.15 4.51
C LEU A 83 7.28 -9.34 4.66
N TRP A 84 8.54 -9.18 4.27
CA TRP A 84 9.54 -10.24 4.29
C TRP A 84 10.20 -10.41 5.66
N LYS A 85 10.62 -9.31 6.27
CA LYS A 85 11.38 -9.29 7.52
C LYS A 85 10.43 -9.01 8.67
N LYS A 86 10.54 -9.80 9.74
CA LYS A 86 9.88 -9.46 11.02
C LYS A 86 10.56 -8.25 11.65
N ASP A 87 9.88 -7.57 12.58
CA ASP A 87 10.34 -6.32 13.23
C ASP A 87 11.78 -6.34 13.80
N ASN A 88 12.33 -7.53 14.09
CA ASN A 88 13.68 -7.70 14.65
C ASN A 88 14.75 -8.13 13.63
N GLU A 89 14.39 -8.39 12.39
CA GLU A 89 15.33 -8.81 11.35
C GLU A 89 15.83 -7.59 10.57
N THR A 90 17.15 -7.38 10.57
CA THR A 90 17.78 -6.37 9.73
C THR A 90 17.97 -6.93 8.33
N PHE A 91 17.71 -6.11 7.31
CA PHE A 91 18.09 -6.43 5.95
C PHE A 91 19.44 -5.79 5.62
N ASN A 92 20.18 -6.41 4.70
CA ASN A 92 21.48 -5.93 4.26
C ASN A 92 21.36 -5.08 2.98
N ARG A 93 22.45 -4.40 2.61
CA ARG A 93 22.49 -3.56 1.41
C ARG A 93 22.26 -4.35 0.13
N SER A 94 22.70 -5.61 0.08
CA SER A 94 22.53 -6.48 -1.09
C SER A 94 21.06 -6.83 -1.34
N GLU A 95 20.33 -7.19 -0.29
CA GLU A 95 18.88 -7.45 -0.34
C GLU A 95 18.12 -6.20 -0.84
N TYR A 96 18.48 -5.03 -0.32
CA TYR A 96 17.89 -3.77 -0.74
C TYR A 96 18.16 -3.44 -2.22
N VAL A 97 19.37 -3.74 -2.71
CA VAL A 97 19.74 -3.59 -4.13
C VAL A 97 19.01 -4.61 -5.00
N ALA A 98 18.90 -5.87 -4.55
CA ALA A 98 18.18 -6.92 -5.27
C ALA A 98 16.71 -6.57 -5.46
N LEU A 99 16.03 -6.08 -4.42
CA LEU A 99 14.64 -5.60 -4.53
C LEU A 99 14.50 -4.40 -5.46
N SER A 100 15.46 -3.47 -5.42
CA SER A 100 15.48 -2.31 -6.34
C SER A 100 15.62 -2.75 -7.80
N ASN A 101 16.46 -3.76 -8.07
CA ASN A 101 16.63 -4.34 -9.39
C ASN A 101 15.39 -5.12 -9.84
N ALA A 102 14.83 -5.95 -8.95
CA ALA A 102 13.59 -6.69 -9.23
C ALA A 102 12.44 -5.77 -9.63
N LEU A 103 12.23 -4.69 -8.87
CA LEU A 103 11.21 -3.69 -9.19
C LEU A 103 11.49 -3.01 -10.54
N GLN A 104 12.75 -2.64 -10.81
CA GLN A 104 13.12 -2.02 -12.09
C GLN A 104 12.74 -2.90 -13.27
N LEU A 105 13.22 -4.14 -13.27
CA LEU A 105 13.03 -5.09 -14.36
C LEU A 105 11.56 -5.50 -14.49
N TYR A 106 10.83 -5.58 -13.38
CA TYR A 106 9.39 -5.84 -13.40
C TYR A 106 8.62 -4.73 -14.12
N PHE A 107 8.87 -3.46 -13.78
CA PHE A 107 8.19 -2.35 -14.45
C PHE A 107 8.61 -2.21 -15.92
N GLU A 108 9.87 -2.51 -16.28
CA GLU A 108 10.28 -2.60 -17.69
C GLU A 108 9.55 -3.72 -18.45
N LYS A 109 9.26 -4.85 -17.78
CA LYS A 109 8.44 -5.93 -18.35
C LYS A 109 6.99 -5.49 -18.55
N LEU A 110 6.42 -4.72 -17.63
CA LEU A 110 5.08 -4.15 -17.78
C LEU A 110 5.02 -3.16 -18.94
N ASP A 111 6.02 -2.30 -19.10
CA ASP A 111 6.09 -1.33 -20.20
C ASP A 111 6.19 -2.02 -21.58
N SER A 112 6.79 -3.21 -21.64
CA SER A 112 6.92 -4.01 -22.86
C SER A 112 5.77 -4.98 -23.11
N ASN A 113 4.89 -5.20 -22.13
CA ASN A 113 3.75 -6.10 -22.24
C ASN A 113 2.50 -5.51 -21.58
N LEU A 114 1.71 -4.78 -22.37
CA LEU A 114 0.50 -4.08 -21.93
C LEU A 114 -0.65 -5.03 -21.51
N ASP A 115 -0.57 -6.32 -21.83
CA ASP A 115 -1.57 -7.30 -21.40
C ASP A 115 -1.38 -7.72 -19.93
N LEU A 116 -0.21 -7.43 -19.34
CA LEU A 116 0.05 -7.71 -17.93
C LEU A 116 -0.53 -6.61 -17.05
N PHE A 117 -1.51 -6.99 -16.23
CA PHE A 117 -2.04 -6.09 -15.21
C PHE A 117 -1.03 -5.94 -14.06
N PRO A 118 -0.64 -4.71 -13.66
CA PRO A 118 0.31 -4.52 -12.58
C PRO A 118 -0.34 -4.79 -11.22
N CYS A 119 0.03 -5.89 -10.58
CA CYS A 119 -0.34 -6.20 -9.19
C CYS A 119 0.77 -7.02 -8.50
N PHE A 120 0.52 -7.45 -7.27
CA PHE A 120 1.46 -8.30 -6.55
C PHE A 120 1.58 -9.70 -7.17
N ASP A 121 0.50 -10.26 -7.70
CA ASP A 121 0.52 -11.59 -8.33
C ASP A 121 1.46 -11.65 -9.52
N THR A 122 1.35 -10.70 -10.44
CA THR A 122 2.24 -10.62 -11.62
C THR A 122 3.68 -10.30 -11.23
N PHE A 123 3.90 -9.53 -10.16
CA PHE A 123 5.24 -9.32 -9.61
C PHE A 123 5.82 -10.61 -9.02
N TYR A 124 5.02 -11.37 -8.27
CA TYR A 124 5.41 -12.65 -7.69
C TYR A 124 5.75 -13.69 -8.78
N GLU A 125 4.92 -13.77 -9.83
CA GLU A 125 5.17 -14.62 -10.99
C GLU A 125 6.45 -14.21 -11.72
N PHE A 126 6.69 -12.91 -11.91
CA PHE A 126 7.93 -12.39 -12.48
C PHE A 126 9.16 -12.79 -11.65
N LEU A 127 9.08 -12.64 -10.32
CA LEU A 127 10.17 -13.03 -9.44
C LEU A 127 10.52 -14.51 -9.62
N LYS A 128 9.50 -15.36 -9.61
CA LYS A 128 9.63 -16.81 -9.69
C LYS A 128 10.13 -17.30 -11.05
N ASN A 129 9.63 -16.73 -12.15
CA ASN A 129 9.84 -17.27 -13.49
C ASN A 129 10.99 -16.60 -14.24
N ASP A 130 11.26 -15.31 -13.97
CA ASP A 130 12.24 -14.51 -14.70
C ASP A 130 13.41 -14.10 -13.80
N PHE A 131 13.12 -13.50 -12.64
CA PHE A 131 14.15 -12.88 -11.82
C PHE A 131 15.12 -13.88 -11.19
N VAL A 132 14.66 -15.08 -10.82
CA VAL A 132 15.54 -16.16 -10.33
C VAL A 132 16.65 -16.47 -11.33
N THR A 133 16.32 -16.59 -12.62
CA THR A 133 17.32 -16.85 -13.68
C THR A 133 18.30 -15.69 -13.86
N ILE A 134 17.83 -14.45 -13.65
CA ILE A 134 18.70 -13.26 -13.71
C ILE A 134 19.71 -13.28 -12.55
N LEU A 135 19.26 -13.59 -11.33
CA LEU A 135 20.14 -13.70 -10.15
C LEU A 135 21.21 -14.78 -10.34
N GLU A 136 20.85 -15.92 -10.94
CA GLU A 136 21.78 -17.00 -11.27
C GLU A 136 22.82 -16.54 -12.31
N GLY A 137 22.40 -15.82 -13.35
CA GLY A 137 23.27 -15.23 -14.37
C GLY A 137 24.26 -14.21 -13.79
N ASP A 138 23.79 -13.35 -12.89
CA ASP A 138 24.58 -12.35 -12.18
C ASP A 138 25.46 -12.94 -11.06
N LYS A 139 25.34 -14.25 -10.80
CA LYS A 139 26.05 -14.97 -9.74
C LYS A 139 25.84 -14.36 -8.36
N VAL A 140 24.63 -13.84 -8.11
CA VAL A 140 24.23 -13.34 -6.78
C VAL A 140 24.23 -14.52 -5.83
N LYS A 141 24.91 -14.37 -4.69
CA LYS A 141 24.98 -15.46 -3.70
C LYS A 141 23.70 -15.46 -2.88
N GLU A 142 23.25 -16.63 -2.47
CA GLU A 142 22.08 -16.81 -1.60
C GLU A 142 22.17 -15.98 -0.31
N LYS A 143 23.38 -15.88 0.28
CA LYS A 143 23.62 -15.03 1.46
C LYS A 143 23.39 -13.53 1.22
N ASP A 144 23.45 -13.09 -0.04
CA ASP A 144 23.30 -11.69 -0.43
C ASP A 144 21.83 -11.40 -0.76
N PHE A 145 21.09 -12.37 -1.32
CA PHE A 145 19.64 -12.33 -1.47
C PHE A 145 19.04 -13.74 -1.60
N ASP A 146 18.33 -14.18 -0.55
CA ASP A 146 17.62 -15.47 -0.56
C ASP A 146 16.23 -15.29 -1.19
N VAL A 147 16.19 -15.35 -2.52
CA VAL A 147 14.94 -15.22 -3.29
C VAL A 147 13.93 -16.33 -2.98
N ASN A 148 14.40 -17.52 -2.60
CA ASN A 148 13.52 -18.65 -2.27
C ASN A 148 12.80 -18.40 -0.94
N ASN A 149 13.53 -17.94 0.07
CA ASN A 149 12.93 -17.50 1.33
C ASN A 149 12.01 -16.31 1.12
N PHE A 150 12.40 -15.33 0.30
CA PHE A 150 11.56 -14.19 -0.04
C PHE A 150 10.22 -14.63 -0.64
N LEU A 151 10.25 -15.47 -1.68
CA LEU A 151 9.04 -16.03 -2.30
C LEU A 151 8.20 -16.86 -1.32
N TYR A 152 8.84 -17.60 -0.42
CA TYR A 152 8.15 -18.40 0.59
C TYR A 152 7.40 -17.53 1.60
N VAL A 153 8.05 -16.51 2.16
CA VAL A 153 7.44 -15.59 3.14
C VAL A 153 6.32 -14.78 2.52
N LEU A 154 6.48 -14.41 1.25
CA LEU A 154 5.50 -13.62 0.50
C LEU A 154 4.33 -14.43 -0.07
N ARG A 155 4.41 -15.77 -0.03
CA ARG A 155 3.38 -16.67 -0.55
C ARG A 155 1.96 -16.42 -0.02
N PRO A 156 1.73 -16.03 1.26
CA PRO A 156 0.39 -15.75 1.75
C PRO A 156 -0.32 -14.59 1.02
N TYR A 157 0.40 -13.66 0.40
CA TYR A 157 -0.16 -12.52 -0.35
C TYR A 157 -0.32 -12.82 -1.84
N TYR A 158 0.20 -13.95 -2.31
CA TYR A 158 0.09 -14.40 -3.69
C TYR A 158 -1.22 -15.18 -3.87
N LYS A 159 -1.80 -15.14 -5.07
CA LYS A 159 -3.00 -15.87 -5.48
C LYS A 159 -3.17 -17.23 -4.81
N GLY A 160 -4.27 -17.39 -4.05
CA GLY A 160 -4.60 -18.61 -3.30
C GLY A 160 -3.95 -18.69 -1.91
N GLY A 161 -3.25 -17.65 -1.47
CA GLY A 161 -2.80 -17.45 -0.10
C GLY A 161 -3.87 -16.82 0.80
N GLU A 162 -3.59 -16.77 2.10
CA GLU A 162 -4.51 -16.24 3.12
C GLU A 162 -4.86 -14.75 2.94
N PHE A 163 -3.93 -13.97 2.41
CA PHE A 163 -4.03 -12.51 2.23
C PHE A 163 -3.90 -12.11 0.75
N ASP A 164 -4.29 -12.99 -0.18
CA ASP A 164 -4.13 -12.76 -1.62
C ASP A 164 -4.86 -11.51 -2.13
N TYR A 165 -5.89 -11.07 -1.43
CA TYR A 165 -6.66 -9.86 -1.71
C TYR A 165 -5.92 -8.56 -1.38
N LEU A 166 -4.93 -8.60 -0.49
CA LEU A 166 -4.44 -7.40 0.21
C LEU A 166 -3.68 -6.46 -0.71
N LEU A 167 -2.87 -7.00 -1.63
CA LEU A 167 -1.97 -6.26 -2.52
C LEU A 167 -2.35 -6.40 -4.00
N ASN A 168 -3.51 -6.99 -4.27
CA ASN A 168 -4.02 -7.32 -5.61
C ASN A 168 -5.36 -6.64 -5.92
N ALA A 169 -5.61 -5.44 -5.39
CA ALA A 169 -6.79 -4.70 -5.79
C ALA A 169 -6.81 -4.45 -7.31
N THR A 170 -7.98 -4.62 -7.92
CA THR A 170 -8.26 -4.30 -9.34
C THR A 170 -9.28 -3.16 -9.48
N GLU A 171 -9.84 -2.72 -8.36
CA GLU A 171 -10.86 -1.67 -8.28
C GLU A 171 -10.36 -0.55 -7.37
N ASN A 172 -10.85 0.68 -7.60
CA ASN A 172 -10.54 1.86 -6.78
C ASN A 172 -9.04 2.13 -6.61
N LEU A 173 -8.29 1.94 -7.70
CA LEU A 173 -6.83 1.97 -7.73
C LEU A 173 -6.27 3.39 -7.56
N ASP A 174 -7.00 4.41 -8.00
CA ASP A 174 -6.55 5.80 -7.99
C ASP A 174 -6.92 6.52 -6.69
N LEU A 175 -6.27 6.13 -5.60
CA LEU A 175 -6.43 6.80 -4.30
C LEU A 175 -5.89 8.23 -4.31
N LEU A 176 -5.08 8.64 -5.29
CA LEU A 176 -4.53 9.99 -5.36
C LEU A 176 -5.64 11.02 -5.58
N LYS A 177 -6.56 10.75 -6.52
CA LYS A 177 -7.68 11.64 -6.86
C LYS A 177 -8.77 11.66 -5.79
N GLU A 178 -8.91 10.59 -5.02
CA GLU A 178 -9.92 10.52 -3.97
C GLU A 178 -9.75 11.63 -2.93
N ARG A 179 -10.80 12.44 -2.76
CA ARG A 179 -10.73 13.65 -1.93
C ARG A 179 -11.00 13.40 -0.46
N PHE A 180 -11.68 12.30 -0.13
CA PHE A 180 -12.05 11.98 1.24
C PHE A 180 -11.84 10.50 1.47
N ILE A 181 -10.80 10.15 2.21
CA ILE A 181 -10.44 8.77 2.50
C ILE A 181 -10.47 8.59 4.02
N VAL A 182 -11.13 7.54 4.49
CA VAL A 182 -11.12 7.12 5.90
C VAL A 182 -10.56 5.71 5.97
N PHE A 183 -9.51 5.53 6.78
CA PHE A 183 -8.95 4.25 7.14
C PHE A 183 -9.41 3.87 8.54
N GLU A 184 -10.37 2.96 8.63
CA GLU A 184 -10.82 2.37 9.88
C GLU A 184 -9.89 1.20 10.24
N LEU A 185 -9.21 1.31 11.39
CA LEU A 185 -8.22 0.33 11.84
C LEU A 185 -8.64 -0.48 13.08
N ASP A 186 -9.81 -0.25 13.69
CA ASP A 186 -10.23 -0.88 14.94
C ASP A 186 -10.23 -2.42 14.84
N ASN A 187 -10.70 -2.96 13.71
CA ASN A 187 -10.74 -4.41 13.48
C ASN A 187 -9.37 -5.04 13.21
N ILE A 188 -8.37 -4.24 12.82
CA ILE A 188 -7.03 -4.76 12.49
C ILE A 188 -5.94 -4.28 13.43
N LYS A 189 -6.21 -3.38 14.38
CA LYS A 189 -5.20 -2.74 15.24
C LYS A 189 -4.30 -3.72 16.00
N ASP A 190 -4.86 -4.89 16.35
CA ASP A 190 -4.16 -5.97 17.06
C ASP A 190 -3.65 -7.08 16.11
N HIS A 191 -3.91 -6.95 14.81
CA HIS A 191 -3.51 -7.95 13.81
C HIS A 191 -2.03 -7.75 13.42
N PRO A 192 -1.14 -8.73 13.68
CA PRO A 192 0.31 -8.56 13.57
C PRO A 192 0.80 -8.36 12.13
N ILE A 193 0.02 -8.81 11.14
CA ILE A 193 0.35 -8.69 9.72
C ILE A 193 -0.39 -7.52 9.04
N LEU A 194 -1.72 -7.50 9.10
CA LEU A 194 -2.52 -6.48 8.42
C LEU A 194 -2.19 -5.07 8.92
N PHE A 195 -2.02 -4.85 10.23
CA PHE A 195 -1.82 -3.50 10.75
C PHE A 195 -0.55 -2.81 10.22
N PRO A 196 0.65 -3.42 10.27
CA PRO A 196 1.84 -2.84 9.67
C PRO A 196 1.68 -2.55 8.18
N VAL A 197 1.10 -3.50 7.42
CA VAL A 197 0.94 -3.37 5.96
C VAL A 197 0.01 -2.22 5.61
N VAL A 198 -1.17 -2.16 6.24
CA VAL A 198 -2.13 -1.08 6.03
C VAL A 198 -1.53 0.26 6.45
N THR A 199 -0.76 0.31 7.53
CA THR A 199 -0.09 1.55 7.97
C THR A 199 0.92 2.07 6.96
N ILE A 200 1.75 1.19 6.36
CA ILE A 200 2.69 1.58 5.29
C ILE A 200 1.94 2.15 4.09
N ILE A 201 0.81 1.54 3.72
CA ILE A 201 0.00 2.00 2.58
C ILE A 201 -0.67 3.34 2.88
N ILE A 202 -1.18 3.56 4.09
CA ILE A 202 -1.72 4.86 4.52
C ILE A 202 -0.66 5.96 4.37
N MET A 203 0.57 5.67 4.83
CA MET A 203 1.68 6.61 4.72
C MET A 203 2.04 6.90 3.26
N GLU A 204 2.04 5.89 2.39
CA GLU A 204 2.26 6.06 0.94
C GLU A 204 1.20 6.96 0.31
N VAL A 205 -0.08 6.71 0.60
CA VAL A 205 -1.20 7.52 0.09
C VAL A 205 -1.06 8.97 0.53
N PHE A 206 -0.70 9.18 1.80
CA PHE A 206 -0.49 10.52 2.35
C PHE A 206 0.67 11.25 1.66
N ILE A 207 1.84 10.61 1.55
CA ILE A 207 3.03 11.17 0.90
C ILE A 207 2.75 11.49 -0.58
N SER A 208 2.10 10.56 -1.29
CA SER A 208 1.71 10.70 -2.69
C SER A 208 0.83 11.94 -2.92
N LYS A 209 -0.20 12.12 -2.09
CA LYS A 209 -1.06 13.32 -2.12
C LYS A 209 -0.28 14.60 -1.84
N MET A 210 0.58 14.60 -0.82
CA MET A 210 1.35 15.78 -0.44
C MET A 210 2.23 16.29 -1.59
N ARG A 211 2.87 15.37 -2.33
CA ARG A 211 3.80 15.71 -3.41
C ARG A 211 3.13 16.02 -4.74
N LYS A 212 2.16 15.20 -5.15
CA LYS A 212 1.60 15.26 -6.50
C LYS A 212 0.50 16.33 -6.64
N LEU A 213 -0.27 16.59 -5.57
CA LEU A 213 -1.39 17.54 -5.62
C LEU A 213 -0.95 18.98 -5.26
N LYS A 214 0.04 19.55 -5.94
CA LYS A 214 0.57 20.90 -5.62
C LYS A 214 -0.53 21.97 -5.64
N GLY A 215 -0.48 22.91 -4.70
CA GLY A 215 -1.47 24.00 -4.57
C GLY A 215 -2.82 23.59 -3.99
N ILE A 216 -3.10 22.29 -3.84
CA ILE A 216 -4.29 21.79 -3.18
C ILE A 216 -4.00 21.61 -1.68
N ARG A 217 -4.94 22.01 -0.82
CA ARG A 217 -4.83 21.81 0.63
C ARG A 217 -5.02 20.33 0.98
N LYS A 218 -4.25 19.83 1.93
CA LYS A 218 -4.41 18.48 2.49
C LYS A 218 -4.58 18.55 3.99
N MET A 219 -5.32 17.60 4.52
CA MET A 219 -5.52 17.37 5.95
C MET A 219 -5.35 15.88 6.24
#